data_AF-A0A524JCN1-F1
#
_entry.id   AF-A0A524JCN1-F1
#
_cell.length_a   1.000
_cell.length_b   1.000
_cell.length_c   1.000
_cell.angle_alpha   90.00
_cell.angle_beta   90.00
_cell.angle_gamma   90.00
#
_symmetry.space_group_name_H-M   'P 1'
#
loop_
_entity.id
_entity.type
_entity.pdbx_description
1 polymer ?
#
loop_
_entity_poly.entity_id
_entity_poly.type
_entity_poly.pdbx_seq_one_letter_code
_entity_poly.pdbx_strand_id
1 'polypeptide(L)'
;MRIPDLLKPDQPSFSFEFFPPKNADGNAELLRTVERLKVLEPDFVSVTYGAAGSTREGTVEVTTRIKHELGIEAMAHLSCVGETVEGLETLLERLHEAGIENVLALRGDPPRGEPDFKPPEGGLRGSAELAAFIRSRGDWGIGGSSFPEVHPEAASRPADIAYAKTKVDAGAEFLITQLFFDNAVFFQWLADARAAGITVPIFAGILPIRSYAGL
;
A
#
# COMPACT_ATOMS: atom_id res chain seq x y z
N MET A 1 9.59 -3.45 -12.80
CA MET A 1 10.41 -2.29 -12.43
C MET A 1 9.95 -1.80 -11.07
N ARG A 2 10.86 -1.29 -10.25
CA ARG A 2 10.48 -0.71 -8.95
C ARG A 2 9.84 0.67 -9.18
N ILE A 3 8.74 0.96 -8.49
CA ILE A 3 8.01 2.23 -8.59
C ILE A 3 8.92 3.43 -8.35
N PRO A 4 9.81 3.47 -7.34
CA PRO A 4 10.75 4.59 -7.14
C PRO A 4 11.56 4.95 -8.39
N ASP A 5 11.92 3.95 -9.22
CA ASP A 5 12.69 4.14 -10.45
C ASP A 5 11.86 4.70 -11.61
N LEU A 6 10.52 4.61 -11.51
CA LEU A 6 9.58 5.17 -12.48
C LEU A 6 9.29 6.66 -12.21
N LEU A 7 9.47 7.11 -10.97
CA LEU A 7 9.10 8.46 -10.56
C LEU A 7 10.05 9.50 -11.13
N LYS A 8 9.46 10.50 -11.78
CA LYS A 8 10.19 11.63 -12.35
C LYS A 8 9.88 12.90 -11.54
N PRO A 9 10.88 13.60 -10.97
CA PRO A 9 10.64 14.77 -10.13
C PRO A 9 9.87 15.92 -10.81
N ASP A 10 9.91 15.99 -12.14
CA ASP A 10 9.34 17.05 -12.97
C ASP A 10 8.00 16.66 -13.62
N GLN A 11 7.48 15.46 -13.35
CA GLN A 11 6.21 14.98 -13.91
C GLN A 11 5.29 14.43 -12.80
N PRO A 12 3.99 14.74 -12.84
CA PRO A 12 3.06 14.09 -11.91
C PRO A 12 3.01 12.60 -12.20
N SER A 13 2.99 11.80 -11.13
CA SER A 13 2.72 10.37 -11.23
C SER A 13 1.27 10.07 -10.86
N PHE A 14 0.68 9.09 -11.54
CA PHE A 14 -0.73 8.73 -11.41
C PHE A 14 -0.92 7.21 -11.33
N SER A 15 -1.81 6.76 -10.45
CA SER A 15 -2.08 5.35 -10.22
C SER A 15 -3.53 5.10 -9.79
N PHE A 16 -3.93 3.84 -9.85
CA PHE A 16 -5.23 3.35 -9.37
C PHE A 16 -5.06 2.23 -8.34
N GLU A 17 -6.00 2.13 -7.42
CA GLU A 17 -6.09 1.04 -6.45
C GLU A 17 -7.33 0.18 -6.68
N PHE A 18 -7.16 -1.14 -6.63
CA PHE A 18 -8.24 -2.11 -6.81
C PHE A 18 -8.31 -3.10 -5.65
N PHE A 19 -9.54 -3.54 -5.34
CA PHE A 19 -9.78 -4.62 -4.39
C PHE A 19 -9.85 -5.96 -5.12
N PRO A 20 -9.18 -7.03 -4.64
CA PRO A 20 -9.27 -8.35 -5.24
C PRO A 20 -10.71 -8.89 -5.06
N PRO A 21 -11.39 -9.25 -6.16
CA PRO A 21 -12.72 -9.85 -6.10
C PRO A 21 -12.69 -11.22 -5.43
N LYS A 22 -13.86 -11.66 -4.93
CA LYS A 22 -14.01 -12.94 -4.23
C LYS A 22 -14.29 -14.14 -5.15
N ASN A 23 -14.48 -13.90 -6.45
CA ASN A 23 -14.86 -14.92 -7.41
C ASN A 23 -14.31 -14.63 -8.81
N ALA A 24 -14.34 -15.65 -9.68
CA ALA A 24 -13.77 -15.60 -11.02
C ALA A 24 -14.44 -14.53 -11.93
N ASP A 25 -15.76 -14.38 -11.84
CA ASP A 25 -16.50 -13.38 -12.63
C ASP A 25 -16.07 -11.96 -12.25
N GLY A 26 -15.89 -11.72 -10.95
CA GLY A 26 -15.35 -10.48 -10.41
C GLY A 26 -13.92 -10.24 -10.89
N ASN A 27 -13.05 -11.25 -10.86
CA ASN A 27 -11.66 -11.13 -11.37
C ASN A 27 -11.67 -10.75 -12.86
N ALA A 28 -12.54 -11.35 -13.66
CA ALA A 28 -12.68 -11.01 -15.07
C ALA A 28 -13.17 -9.57 -15.28
N GLU A 29 -14.12 -9.10 -14.46
CA GLU A 29 -14.62 -7.71 -14.53
C GLU A 29 -13.57 -6.68 -14.07
N LEU A 30 -12.81 -6.99 -13.03
CA LEU A 30 -11.69 -6.18 -12.59
C LEU A 30 -10.69 -5.99 -13.73
N LEU A 31 -10.27 -7.08 -14.39
CA LEU A 31 -9.28 -6.99 -15.47
C LEU A 31 -9.81 -6.22 -16.68
N ARG A 32 -11.09 -6.39 -17.04
CA ARG A 32 -11.73 -5.53 -18.06
C ARG A 32 -11.72 -4.06 -17.66
N THR A 33 -11.93 -3.76 -16.37
CA THR A 33 -11.88 -2.38 -15.87
C THR A 33 -10.46 -1.81 -15.94
N VAL A 34 -9.45 -2.58 -15.52
CA VAL A 34 -8.04 -2.16 -15.61
C VAL A 34 -7.62 -1.92 -17.07
N GLU A 35 -7.98 -2.82 -17.99
CA GLU A 35 -7.75 -2.64 -19.44
C GLU A 35 -8.37 -1.33 -19.96
N ARG A 36 -9.61 -1.02 -19.55
CA ARG A 36 -10.27 0.23 -19.93
C ARG A 36 -9.58 1.48 -19.36
N LEU A 37 -8.98 1.38 -18.18
CA LEU A 37 -8.26 2.47 -17.53
C LEU A 37 -6.83 2.63 -18.04
N LYS A 38 -6.26 1.60 -18.69
CA LYS A 38 -4.92 1.62 -19.28
C LYS A 38 -4.69 2.78 -20.24
N VAL A 39 -5.74 3.24 -20.93
CA VAL A 39 -5.68 4.41 -21.85
C VAL A 39 -5.32 5.72 -21.15
N LEU A 40 -5.42 5.77 -19.82
CA LEU A 40 -5.01 6.92 -19.00
C LEU A 40 -3.52 6.84 -18.61
N GLU A 41 -2.80 5.81 -19.08
CA GLU A 41 -1.36 5.61 -18.90
C GLU A 41 -0.92 5.72 -17.42
N PRO A 42 -1.53 4.96 -16.48
CA PRO A 42 -1.09 4.98 -15.09
C PRO A 42 0.35 4.45 -14.98
N ASP A 43 1.19 5.08 -14.14
CA ASP A 43 2.56 4.64 -13.91
C ASP A 43 2.61 3.28 -13.21
N PHE A 44 1.62 3.03 -12.35
CA PHE A 44 1.41 1.74 -11.69
C PHE A 44 -0.05 1.59 -11.25
N VAL A 45 -0.41 0.39 -10.81
CA VAL A 45 -1.64 0.15 -10.04
C VAL A 45 -1.35 -0.62 -8.76
N SER A 46 -2.20 -0.49 -7.75
CA SER A 46 -2.13 -1.26 -6.51
C SER A 46 -3.31 -2.24 -6.38
N VAL A 47 -3.05 -3.36 -5.72
CA VAL A 47 -4.07 -4.35 -5.35
C VAL A 47 -4.08 -4.51 -3.85
N THR A 48 -5.23 -4.26 -3.22
CA THR A 48 -5.35 -4.30 -1.76
C THR A 48 -5.23 -5.72 -1.21
N TYR A 49 -4.77 -5.83 0.03
CA TYR A 49 -4.68 -7.08 0.79
C TYR A 49 -5.86 -7.15 1.74
N GLY A 50 -6.64 -8.24 1.69
CA GLY A 50 -7.81 -8.40 2.55
C GLY A 50 -7.43 -8.42 4.03
N ALA A 51 -8.29 -7.85 4.88
CA ALA A 51 -8.12 -7.89 6.32
C ALA A 51 -7.88 -9.33 6.81
N ALA A 52 -6.90 -9.49 7.70
CA ALA A 52 -6.45 -10.78 8.24
C ALA A 52 -6.18 -11.86 7.17
N GLY A 53 -5.70 -11.49 5.98
CA GLY A 53 -5.31 -12.42 4.93
C GLY A 53 -6.48 -13.07 4.15
N SER A 54 -7.71 -12.61 4.37
CA SER A 54 -8.92 -13.22 3.76
C SER A 54 -8.94 -13.27 2.22
N THR A 55 -8.16 -12.41 1.55
CA THR A 55 -8.00 -12.40 0.09
C THR A 55 -6.53 -12.44 -0.35
N ARG A 56 -5.67 -13.05 0.47
CA ARG A 56 -4.24 -13.26 0.21
C ARG A 56 -3.98 -13.79 -1.20
N GLU A 57 -4.61 -14.92 -1.52
CA GLU A 57 -4.45 -15.60 -2.81
C GLU A 57 -4.92 -14.72 -3.97
N GLY A 58 -6.04 -14.02 -3.78
CA GLY A 58 -6.57 -13.09 -4.79
C GLY A 58 -5.65 -11.89 -5.04
N THR A 59 -4.91 -11.43 -4.03
CA THR A 59 -3.97 -10.31 -4.19
C THR A 59 -2.80 -10.71 -5.09
N VAL A 60 -2.18 -11.87 -4.82
CA VAL A 60 -1.06 -12.38 -5.64
C VAL A 60 -1.55 -12.64 -7.06
N GLU A 61 -2.68 -13.32 -7.23
CA GLU A 61 -3.25 -13.62 -8.55
C GLU A 61 -3.52 -12.33 -9.35
N VAL A 62 -4.29 -11.39 -8.80
CA VAL A 62 -4.71 -10.18 -9.52
C VAL A 62 -3.50 -9.30 -9.87
N THR A 63 -2.56 -9.12 -8.93
CA THR A 63 -1.34 -8.32 -9.19
C THR A 63 -0.52 -8.94 -10.31
N THR A 64 -0.35 -10.27 -10.30
CA THR A 64 0.37 -11.02 -11.34
C THR A 64 -0.30 -10.86 -12.70
N ARG A 65 -1.62 -11.05 -12.76
CA ARG A 65 -2.38 -10.97 -14.02
C ARG A 65 -2.34 -9.56 -14.60
N ILE A 66 -2.48 -8.51 -13.79
CA ILE A 66 -2.35 -7.14 -14.27
C ILE A 66 -0.96 -6.91 -14.91
N LYS A 67 0.11 -7.33 -14.23
CA LYS A 67 1.48 -7.14 -14.75
C LYS A 67 1.71 -7.89 -16.07
N HIS A 68 1.35 -9.16 -16.12
CA HIS A 68 1.68 -10.03 -17.26
C HIS A 68 0.68 -9.96 -18.41
N GLU A 69 -0.61 -9.81 -18.15
CA GLU A 69 -1.65 -9.77 -19.19
C GLU A 69 -1.83 -8.34 -19.73
N LEU A 70 -1.75 -7.33 -18.87
CA LEU A 70 -2.04 -5.94 -19.23
C LEU A 70 -0.78 -5.08 -19.42
N GLY A 71 0.39 -5.55 -18.96
CA GLY A 71 1.66 -4.84 -19.12
C GLY A 71 1.74 -3.54 -18.31
N ILE A 72 1.02 -3.46 -17.19
CA ILE A 72 1.03 -2.32 -16.27
C ILE A 72 1.83 -2.71 -15.03
N GLU A 73 2.73 -1.87 -14.56
CA GLU A 73 3.45 -2.15 -13.31
C GLU A 73 2.47 -2.22 -12.14
N ALA A 74 2.65 -3.22 -11.27
CA ALA A 74 1.68 -3.54 -10.24
C ALA A 74 2.35 -3.67 -8.87
N MET A 75 1.67 -3.14 -7.85
CA MET A 75 2.08 -3.20 -6.46
C MET A 75 1.08 -4.02 -5.65
N ALA A 76 1.58 -5.03 -4.93
CA ALA A 76 0.76 -5.75 -3.98
C ALA A 76 0.75 -5.02 -2.63
N HIS A 77 -0.42 -4.85 -2.03
CA HIS A 77 -0.46 -4.54 -0.60
C HIS A 77 -0.01 -5.78 0.17
N LEU A 78 0.75 -5.58 1.25
CA LEU A 78 1.17 -6.66 2.14
C LEU A 78 0.98 -6.22 3.59
N SER A 79 0.26 -7.04 4.35
CA SER A 79 -0.10 -6.74 5.73
C SER A 79 0.53 -7.76 6.68
N CYS A 80 1.06 -7.31 7.82
CA CYS A 80 1.63 -8.22 8.83
C CYS A 80 0.62 -8.74 9.87
N VAL A 81 -0.61 -8.20 9.94
CA VAL A 81 -1.65 -8.73 10.84
C VAL A 81 -2.00 -10.18 10.52
N GLY A 82 -1.98 -11.03 11.55
CA GLY A 82 -2.30 -12.45 11.42
C GLY A 82 -1.26 -13.30 10.69
N GLU A 83 -0.10 -12.73 10.34
CA GLU A 83 0.97 -13.42 9.62
C GLU A 83 2.21 -13.57 10.50
N THR A 84 2.87 -14.73 10.39
CA THR A 84 4.21 -14.95 10.97
C THR A 84 5.28 -14.44 10.00
N VAL A 85 6.50 -14.24 10.48
CA VAL A 85 7.63 -13.91 9.60
C VAL A 85 7.82 -14.94 8.49
N GLU A 86 7.66 -16.23 8.78
CA GLU A 86 7.75 -17.31 7.78
C GLU A 86 6.63 -17.21 6.73
N GLY A 87 5.39 -16.91 7.15
CA GLY A 87 4.27 -16.68 6.24
C GLY A 87 4.48 -15.47 5.31
N LEU A 88 5.07 -14.39 5.84
CA LEU A 88 5.46 -13.21 5.08
C LEU A 88 6.61 -13.50 4.11
N GLU A 89 7.57 -14.34 4.49
CA GLU A 89 8.67 -14.78 3.62
C GLU A 89 8.13 -15.56 2.42
N THR A 90 7.27 -16.55 2.65
CA THR A 90 6.60 -17.29 1.56
C THR A 90 5.79 -16.38 0.64
N LEU A 91 5.15 -15.33 1.17
CA LEU A 91 4.41 -14.37 0.35
C LEU A 91 5.31 -13.51 -0.53
N LEU A 92 6.41 -13.02 0.03
CA LEU A 92 7.40 -12.25 -0.74
C LEU A 92 8.05 -13.10 -1.83
N GLU A 93 8.39 -14.36 -1.53
CA GLU A 93 8.93 -15.30 -2.53
C GLU A 93 7.96 -15.49 -3.68
N ARG A 94 6.67 -15.72 -3.40
CA ARG A 94 5.65 -15.88 -4.45
C ARG A 94 5.46 -14.62 -5.30
N LEU A 95 5.48 -13.44 -4.68
CA LEU A 95 5.43 -12.17 -5.40
C LEU A 95 6.66 -12.01 -6.29
N HIS A 96 7.84 -12.35 -5.78
CA HIS A 96 9.10 -12.27 -6.52
C HIS A 96 9.13 -13.23 -7.71
N GLU A 97 8.72 -14.49 -7.51
CA GLU A 97 8.60 -15.51 -8.58
C GLU A 97 7.59 -15.09 -9.66
N ALA A 98 6.54 -14.37 -9.26
CA ALA A 98 5.58 -13.76 -10.18
C ALA A 98 6.12 -12.49 -10.87
N GLY A 99 7.36 -12.09 -10.61
CA GLY A 99 7.98 -10.89 -11.15
C GLY A 99 7.41 -9.59 -10.57
N ILE A 100 6.73 -9.62 -9.43
CA ILE A 100 6.30 -8.41 -8.71
C ILE A 100 7.49 -7.89 -7.90
N GLU A 101 7.77 -6.59 -8.05
CA GLU A 101 8.92 -5.93 -7.41
C GLU A 101 8.48 -4.84 -6.43
N ASN A 102 7.17 -4.62 -6.27
CA ASN A 102 6.61 -3.52 -5.52
C ASN A 102 5.61 -3.99 -4.47
N VAL A 103 5.78 -3.50 -3.24
CA VAL A 103 4.89 -3.80 -2.12
C VAL A 103 4.54 -2.56 -1.30
N LEU A 104 3.28 -2.44 -0.89
CA LEU A 104 2.85 -1.46 0.11
C LEU A 104 2.87 -2.15 1.49
N ALA A 105 3.82 -1.77 2.35
CA ALA A 105 3.98 -2.35 3.67
C ALA A 105 2.94 -1.76 4.66
N LEU A 106 2.03 -2.61 5.13
CA LEU A 106 0.93 -2.25 6.01
C LEU A 106 0.97 -3.07 7.31
N ARG A 107 0.47 -2.47 8.40
CA ARG A 107 0.16 -3.26 9.60
C ARG A 107 -1.04 -4.17 9.33
N GLY A 108 -2.07 -3.60 8.70
CA GLY A 108 -3.40 -4.18 8.58
C GLY A 108 -4.33 -3.78 9.71
N ASP A 109 -5.61 -4.03 9.46
CA ASP A 109 -6.68 -3.87 10.44
C ASP A 109 -6.77 -5.11 11.33
N PRO A 110 -7.10 -4.94 12.61
CA PRO A 110 -7.29 -6.08 13.49
C PRO A 110 -8.55 -6.90 13.07
N PRO A 111 -8.62 -8.19 13.45
CA PRO A 111 -9.75 -9.04 13.10
C PRO A 111 -11.10 -8.45 13.56
N ARG A 112 -12.17 -8.74 12.81
CA ARG A 112 -13.50 -8.23 13.14
C ARG A 112 -13.94 -8.73 14.53
N GLY A 113 -14.19 -7.80 15.45
CA GLY A 113 -14.60 -8.10 16.83
C GLY A 113 -13.46 -8.08 17.84
N GLU A 114 -12.21 -7.89 17.40
CA GLU A 114 -11.03 -7.73 18.25
C GLU A 114 -10.43 -6.34 17.99
N PRO A 115 -10.68 -5.34 18.85
CA PRO A 115 -10.23 -3.97 18.58
C PRO A 115 -8.73 -3.79 18.76
N ASP A 116 -8.10 -4.64 19.58
CA ASP A 116 -6.67 -4.54 19.89
C ASP A 116 -5.85 -5.40 18.94
N PHE A 117 -5.00 -4.76 18.12
CA PHE A 117 -4.01 -5.48 17.34
C PHE A 117 -3.05 -6.25 18.25
N LYS A 118 -2.95 -7.56 18.04
CA LYS A 118 -1.94 -8.42 18.67
C LYS A 118 -1.22 -9.22 17.59
N PRO A 119 0.10 -9.09 17.46
CA PRO A 119 0.84 -9.92 16.50
C PRO A 119 0.78 -11.39 16.95
N PRO A 120 0.71 -12.35 16.01
CA PRO A 120 0.90 -13.76 16.37
C PRO A 120 2.29 -13.98 16.94
N GLU A 121 2.51 -15.13 17.59
CA GLU A 121 3.85 -15.54 18.00
C GLU A 121 4.78 -15.59 16.78
N GLY A 122 5.92 -14.88 16.83
CA GLY A 122 6.82 -14.74 15.70
C GLY A 122 6.31 -13.83 14.57
N GLY A 123 5.27 -13.03 14.79
CA GLY A 123 4.77 -12.01 13.86
C GLY A 123 5.39 -10.62 14.08
N LEU A 124 5.15 -9.71 13.13
CA LEU A 124 5.61 -8.32 13.19
C LEU A 124 4.56 -7.40 13.81
N ARG A 125 5.00 -6.35 14.50
CA ARG A 125 4.14 -5.44 15.26
C ARG A 125 3.54 -4.30 14.44
N GLY A 126 4.08 -4.03 13.26
CA GLY A 126 3.64 -2.88 12.47
C GLY A 126 4.29 -2.77 11.11
N SER A 127 3.83 -1.77 10.36
CA SER A 127 4.28 -1.50 8.98
C SER A 127 5.76 -1.12 8.90
N ALA A 128 6.33 -0.47 9.92
CA ALA A 128 7.76 -0.17 9.93
C ALA A 128 8.63 -1.43 10.07
N GLU A 129 8.24 -2.37 10.94
CA GLU A 129 8.93 -3.67 11.06
C GLU A 129 8.78 -4.48 9.76
N LEU A 130 7.59 -4.44 9.13
CA LEU A 130 7.38 -5.07 7.83
C LEU A 130 8.24 -4.46 6.73
N ALA A 131 8.36 -3.13 6.66
CA ALA A 131 9.23 -2.45 5.71
C ALA A 131 10.70 -2.86 5.89
N ALA A 132 11.19 -2.89 7.13
CA ALA A 132 12.56 -3.35 7.44
C ALA A 132 12.77 -4.82 7.06
N PHE A 133 11.80 -5.68 7.36
CA PHE A 133 11.81 -7.08 6.96
C PHE A 133 11.91 -7.23 5.45
N ILE A 134 11.02 -6.59 4.67
CA ILE A 134 11.05 -6.65 3.20
C ILE A 134 12.39 -6.16 2.66
N ARG A 135 12.90 -5.03 3.17
CA ARG A 135 14.20 -4.48 2.74
C ARG A 135 15.35 -5.45 2.98
N SER A 136 15.32 -6.21 4.08
CA SER A 136 16.34 -7.25 4.35
C SER A 136 16.31 -8.43 3.38
N ARG A 137 15.23 -8.59 2.59
CA ARG A 137 15.03 -9.70 1.64
C ARG A 137 15.28 -9.34 0.19
N GLY A 138 15.76 -8.13 -0.08
CA GLY A 138 16.21 -7.74 -1.41
C GLY A 138 15.81 -6.33 -1.78
N ASP A 139 15.98 -6.05 -3.07
CA ASP A 139 15.78 -4.72 -3.62
C ASP A 139 14.34 -4.52 -4.09
N TRP A 140 13.44 -4.33 -3.12
CA TRP A 140 12.01 -4.09 -3.37
C TRP A 140 11.72 -2.60 -3.52
N GLY A 141 10.74 -2.24 -4.35
CA GLY A 141 10.06 -0.96 -4.27
C GLY A 141 9.08 -0.98 -3.10
N ILE A 142 9.41 -0.28 -2.01
CA ILE A 142 8.62 -0.33 -0.77
C ILE A 142 7.83 0.96 -0.61
N GLY A 143 6.51 0.86 -0.66
CA GLY A 143 5.60 1.93 -0.25
C GLY A 143 5.26 1.86 1.24
N GLY A 144 4.94 3.00 1.85
CA GLY A 144 4.34 3.08 3.18
C GLY A 144 3.02 3.88 3.18
N SER A 145 2.10 3.56 4.09
CA SER A 145 0.90 4.40 4.29
C SER A 145 1.21 5.67 5.10
N SER A 146 0.36 6.68 5.07
CA SER A 146 0.45 7.89 5.90
C SER A 146 -0.92 8.54 6.10
N PHE A 147 -1.12 9.38 7.13
CA PHE A 147 -2.46 9.84 7.52
C PHE A 147 -2.50 11.37 7.71
N PRO A 148 -2.96 12.14 6.69
CA PRO A 148 -3.08 13.59 6.80
C PRO A 148 -3.96 14.06 7.98
N GLU A 149 -4.99 13.27 8.30
CA GLU A 149 -5.93 13.49 9.39
C GLU A 149 -5.57 12.74 10.68
N VAL A 150 -4.32 12.27 10.82
CA VAL A 150 -3.80 11.49 11.95
C VAL A 150 -4.41 10.09 12.02
N HIS A 151 -3.57 9.07 12.18
CA HIS A 151 -4.08 7.72 12.39
C HIS A 151 -4.94 7.66 13.68
N PRO A 152 -6.10 6.97 13.69
CA PRO A 152 -6.99 6.94 14.86
C PRO A 152 -6.35 6.46 16.17
N GLU A 153 -5.32 5.61 16.08
CA GLU A 153 -4.57 5.11 17.23
C GLU A 153 -3.33 5.96 17.58
N ALA A 154 -3.00 6.99 16.81
CA ALA A 154 -1.87 7.85 17.11
C ALA A 154 -2.23 8.87 18.20
N ALA A 155 -1.32 9.06 19.15
CA ALA A 155 -1.55 9.97 20.27
C ALA A 155 -1.66 11.45 19.86
N SER A 156 -1.07 11.83 18.72
CA SER A 156 -1.07 13.19 18.19
C SER A 156 -0.54 13.22 16.76
N ARG A 157 -0.76 14.34 16.04
CA ARG A 157 -0.17 14.56 14.71
C ARG A 157 1.36 14.43 14.69
N PRO A 158 2.14 15.04 15.61
CA PRO A 158 3.59 14.84 15.62
C PRO A 158 4.01 13.38 15.82
N ALA A 159 3.27 12.62 16.64
CA ALA A 159 3.54 11.19 16.84
C ALA A 159 3.26 10.37 15.56
N ASP A 160 2.17 10.67 14.85
CA ASP A 160 1.84 10.02 13.58
C ASP A 160 2.88 10.31 12.48
N ILE A 161 3.32 11.57 12.38
CA ILE A 161 4.39 11.97 11.45
C ILE A 161 5.72 11.31 11.82
N ALA A 162 6.05 11.23 13.11
CA ALA A 162 7.25 10.54 13.57
C ALA A 162 7.21 9.04 13.18
N TYR A 163 6.05 8.39 13.30
CA TYR A 163 5.88 7.01 12.85
C TYR A 163 5.94 6.86 11.32
N ALA A 164 5.41 7.83 10.57
CA ALA A 164 5.59 7.91 9.12
C ALA A 164 7.08 7.98 8.75
N LYS A 165 7.86 8.80 9.47
CA LYS A 165 9.32 8.86 9.33
C LYS A 165 9.99 7.53 9.68
N THR A 166 9.57 6.84 10.75
CA THR A 166 10.11 5.51 11.09
C THR A 166 9.94 4.50 9.95
N LYS A 167 8.83 4.54 9.20
CA LYS A 167 8.63 3.68 8.02
C LYS A 167 9.61 4.01 6.88
N VAL A 168 9.85 5.30 6.65
CA VAL A 168 10.85 5.76 5.66
C VAL A 168 12.26 5.32 6.06
N ASP A 169 12.62 5.54 7.33
CA ASP A 169 13.93 5.14 7.86
C ASP A 169 14.11 3.60 7.86
N ALA A 170 12.99 2.84 7.91
CA ALA A 170 12.97 1.39 7.78
C ALA A 170 13.05 0.87 6.32
N GLY A 171 13.04 1.77 5.33
CA GLY A 171 13.25 1.43 3.93
C GLY A 171 12.07 1.68 2.98
N ALA A 172 10.99 2.33 3.43
CA ALA A 172 9.95 2.83 2.53
C ALA A 172 10.49 3.99 1.68
N GLU A 173 10.28 3.92 0.36
CA GLU A 173 10.84 4.82 -0.64
C GLU A 173 9.82 5.81 -1.20
N PHE A 174 8.55 5.62 -0.88
CA PHE A 174 7.47 6.57 -1.11
C PHE A 174 6.36 6.33 -0.09
N LEU A 175 5.52 7.34 0.10
CA LEU A 175 4.32 7.22 0.94
C LEU A 175 3.06 7.43 0.12
N ILE A 176 1.98 6.73 0.49
CA ILE A 176 0.63 6.98 -0.01
C ILE A 176 -0.21 7.43 1.18
N THR A 177 -0.90 8.56 1.06
CA THR A 177 -1.79 9.02 2.14
C THR A 177 -3.09 8.22 2.15
N GLN A 178 -3.67 8.07 3.34
CA GLN A 178 -5.10 7.82 3.48
C GLN A 178 -5.86 8.93 2.72
N LEU A 179 -7.07 8.59 2.27
CA LEU A 179 -7.96 9.54 1.64
C LEU A 179 -8.23 10.76 2.52
N PHE A 180 -8.48 11.90 1.88
CA PHE A 180 -8.90 13.14 2.51
C PHE A 180 -9.82 13.89 1.55
N PHE A 181 -10.69 14.75 2.08
CA PHE A 181 -11.60 15.57 1.27
C PHE A 181 -11.26 17.07 1.29
N ASP A 182 -10.38 17.50 2.20
CA ASP A 182 -9.90 18.89 2.28
C ASP A 182 -8.41 18.97 1.91
N ASN A 183 -8.12 19.66 0.81
CA ASN A 183 -6.75 19.85 0.33
C ASN A 183 -5.88 20.62 1.33
N ALA A 184 -6.46 21.53 2.14
CA ALA A 184 -5.71 22.27 3.14
C ALA A 184 -5.14 21.35 4.22
N VAL A 185 -5.86 20.29 4.58
CA VAL A 185 -5.38 19.27 5.52
C VAL A 185 -4.14 18.56 4.97
N PHE A 186 -4.19 18.14 3.70
CA PHE A 186 -3.05 17.52 3.03
C PHE A 186 -1.85 18.46 2.94
N PHE A 187 -2.02 19.70 2.51
CA PHE A 187 -0.90 20.64 2.37
C PHE A 187 -0.26 21.01 3.71
N GLN A 188 -1.06 21.17 4.77
CA GLN A 188 -0.51 21.38 6.11
C GLN A 188 0.27 20.15 6.58
N TRP A 189 -0.30 18.96 6.43
CA TRP A 189 0.38 17.72 6.81
C TRP A 189 1.67 17.51 5.99
N LEU A 190 1.65 17.83 4.69
CA LEU A 190 2.82 17.76 3.82
C LEU A 190 3.94 18.68 4.31
N ALA A 191 3.61 19.92 4.69
CA ALA A 191 4.57 20.85 5.27
C ALA A 191 5.17 20.31 6.57
N ASP A 192 4.34 19.77 7.46
CA ASP A 192 4.76 19.16 8.73
C ASP A 192 5.67 17.93 8.48
N ALA A 193 5.33 17.09 7.51
CA ALA A 193 6.11 15.92 7.11
C ALA A 193 7.49 16.32 6.54
N ARG A 194 7.55 17.36 5.70
CA ARG A 194 8.83 17.89 5.19
C ARG A 194 9.67 18.49 6.32
N ALA A 195 9.07 19.21 7.26
CA ALA A 195 9.76 19.75 8.43
C ALA A 195 10.33 18.65 9.34
N ALA A 196 9.68 17.47 9.38
CA ALA A 196 10.18 16.29 10.08
C ALA A 196 11.28 15.52 9.32
N GLY A 197 11.66 15.96 8.11
CA GLY A 197 12.72 15.34 7.32
C GLY A 197 12.26 14.17 6.45
N ILE A 198 10.95 14.03 6.20
CA ILE A 198 10.45 13.06 5.20
C ILE A 198 10.67 13.68 3.81
N THR A 199 11.60 13.11 3.03
CA THR A 199 11.96 13.62 1.69
C THR A 199 11.53 12.72 0.54
N VAL A 200 11.07 11.51 0.83
CA VAL A 200 10.53 10.59 -0.19
C VAL A 200 9.30 11.18 -0.87
N PRO A 201 8.99 10.75 -2.12
CA PRO A 201 7.74 11.07 -2.79
C PRO A 201 6.52 10.72 -1.94
N ILE A 202 5.48 11.57 -2.01
CA ILE A 202 4.23 11.34 -1.29
C ILE A 202 3.07 11.47 -2.27
N PHE A 203 2.32 10.39 -2.43
CA PHE A 203 1.10 10.32 -3.22
C PHE A 203 -0.10 10.72 -2.37
N ALA A 204 -0.90 11.65 -2.89
CA ALA A 204 -2.20 11.98 -2.32
C ALA A 204 -3.22 10.88 -2.68
N GLY A 205 -3.70 10.14 -1.69
CA GLY A 205 -4.82 9.20 -1.87
C GLY A 205 -6.13 9.96 -2.07
N ILE A 206 -6.81 9.74 -3.20
CA ILE A 206 -8.07 10.42 -3.55
C ILE A 206 -9.15 9.37 -3.77
N LEU A 207 -10.28 9.53 -3.09
CA LEU A 207 -11.48 8.72 -3.29
C LEU A 207 -12.58 9.56 -3.93
N PRO A 208 -12.91 9.33 -5.23
CA PRO A 208 -14.03 10.02 -5.87
C PRO A 208 -15.37 9.67 -5.20
N ILE A 209 -16.14 10.68 -4.82
CA ILE A 209 -17.48 10.49 -4.24
C ILE A 209 -18.42 10.00 -5.35
N ARG A 210 -18.93 8.78 -5.21
CA ARG A 210 -19.85 8.16 -6.18
C ARG A 210 -21.32 8.19 -5.76
N SER A 211 -21.58 8.28 -4.46
CA SER A 211 -22.92 8.35 -3.88
C SER A 211 -22.86 8.88 -2.45
N TYR A 212 -23.98 9.40 -1.95
CA TYR A 212 -24.07 9.85 -0.54
C TYR A 212 -23.92 8.70 0.45
N ALA A 213 -24.38 7.48 0.11
CA ALA A 213 -24.22 6.30 0.96
C ALA A 213 -22.77 5.76 1.00
N GLY A 214 -21.90 6.22 0.11
CA GLY A 214 -20.47 5.89 0.09
C GLY A 214 -19.59 6.94 0.78
N LEU A 215 -20.19 7.98 1.36
CA LEU A 215 -19.58 8.91 2.32
C LEU A 215 -19.82 8.40 3.74
#